data_AF-A0A7V8ZEZ3-F1
#
_entry.id   AF-A0A7V8ZEZ3-F1
#
_cell.length_a   1.000
_cell.length_b   1.000
_cell.length_c   1.000
_cell.angle_alpha   90.00
_cell.angle_beta   90.00
_cell.angle_gamma   90.00
#
_symmetry.space_group_name_H-M   'P 1'
#
loop_
_entity.id
_entity.type
_entity.pdbx_description
1 polymer ?
#
loop_
_entity_poly.entity_id
_entity_poly.type
_entity_poly.pdbx_seq_one_letter_code
_entity_poly.pdbx_strand_id
1 'polypeptide(L)'
;PWEAGALPAGVAVAQFDSPGPSTHPRVAHFIEQWGVDPADYWRLDEPLTSATDGSLKLERRGPRELLFDLEADPFELHGREPDGSPAAERLREALRPPSVTAQAATDAAAGPVDPEEVGELEAQMKLLGYL
;
A
#
# COMPACT_ATOMS: atom_id res chain seq x y z
N PRO A 1 10.86 -10.08 0.71
CA PRO A 1 11.68 -9.58 1.83
C PRO A 1 12.90 -8.83 1.28
N TRP A 2 13.18 -7.63 1.78
CA TRP A 2 14.30 -6.83 1.27
C TRP A 2 15.65 -7.40 1.72
N GLU A 3 16.68 -7.18 0.93
CA GLU A 3 18.03 -7.60 1.30
C GLU A 3 18.51 -6.83 2.53
N ALA A 4 19.15 -7.55 3.46
CA ALA A 4 19.72 -6.94 4.65
C ALA A 4 20.79 -5.91 4.25
N GLY A 5 20.65 -4.68 4.72
CA GLY A 5 21.57 -3.57 4.42
C GLY A 5 21.24 -2.75 3.17
N ALA A 6 20.14 -3.06 2.46
CA ALA A 6 19.70 -2.26 1.31
C ALA A 6 19.11 -0.90 1.69
N LEU A 7 18.72 -0.72 2.96
CA LEU A 7 18.12 0.52 3.46
C LEU A 7 19.13 1.31 4.32
N PRO A 8 19.06 2.65 4.33
CA PRO A 8 19.80 3.46 5.28
C PRO A 8 19.53 3.01 6.73
N ALA A 9 20.57 2.98 7.57
CA ALA A 9 20.43 2.55 8.96
C ALA A 9 19.34 3.35 9.68
N GLY A 10 18.51 2.72 10.52
CA GLY A 10 17.46 3.41 11.27
C GLY A 10 16.28 3.91 10.43
N VAL A 11 16.21 3.60 9.14
CA VAL A 11 15.04 3.87 8.30
C VAL A 11 14.26 2.58 8.09
N ALA A 12 12.97 2.64 8.38
CA ALA A 12 12.01 1.60 8.03
C ALA A 12 11.24 2.01 6.77
N VAL A 13 10.88 1.02 5.96
CA VAL A 13 10.04 1.21 4.77
C VAL A 13 8.77 0.39 4.92
N ALA A 14 7.65 0.91 4.41
CA ALA A 14 6.39 0.22 4.28
C ALA A 14 5.81 0.45 2.89
N GLN A 15 5.05 -0.54 2.41
CA GLN A 15 4.37 -0.50 1.11
C GLN A 15 2.88 -0.73 1.34
N PHE A 16 2.08 0.01 0.59
CA PHE A 16 0.65 -0.21 0.44
C PHE A 16 0.38 -0.50 -1.03
N ASP A 17 0.01 -1.74 -1.30
CA ASP A 17 -0.47 -2.15 -2.60
C ASP A 17 -1.95 -1.78 -2.71
N SER A 18 -2.31 -1.04 -3.75
CA SER A 18 -3.69 -0.67 -3.99
C SER A 18 -4.55 -1.93 -4.20
N PRO A 19 -5.74 -2.03 -3.58
CA PRO A 19 -6.68 -3.12 -3.85
C PRO A 19 -7.32 -3.03 -5.26
N GLY A 20 -7.02 -1.99 -6.03
CA GLY A 20 -7.62 -1.69 -7.32
C GLY A 20 -8.37 -0.35 -7.30
N PRO A 21 -8.90 0.10 -8.45
CA PRO A 21 -9.59 1.36 -8.54
C PRO A 21 -10.90 1.33 -7.75
N SER A 22 -11.26 2.46 -7.15
CA SER A 22 -12.47 2.69 -6.37
C SER A 22 -13.76 2.48 -7.18
N THR A 23 -13.67 2.51 -8.52
CA THR A 23 -14.75 2.16 -9.44
C THR A 23 -14.98 0.65 -9.58
N HIS A 24 -14.05 -0.19 -9.13
CA HIS A 24 -14.22 -1.64 -9.16
C HIS A 24 -15.31 -2.07 -8.15
N PRO A 25 -16.31 -2.89 -8.53
CA PRO A 25 -17.48 -3.16 -7.68
C PRO A 25 -17.15 -3.69 -6.27
N ARG A 26 -16.12 -4.52 -6.15
CA ARG A 26 -15.68 -5.05 -4.84
C ARG A 26 -15.02 -3.98 -3.97
N VAL A 27 -14.28 -3.06 -4.57
CA VAL A 27 -13.61 -1.96 -3.85
C VAL A 27 -14.66 -0.93 -3.43
N ALA A 28 -15.59 -0.58 -4.32
CA ALA A 28 -16.73 0.28 -4.02
C ALA A 28 -17.58 -0.26 -2.85
N HIS A 29 -17.88 -1.56 -2.85
CA HIS A 29 -18.61 -2.19 -1.74
C HIS A 29 -17.84 -2.14 -0.42
N PHE A 30 -16.53 -2.40 -0.45
CA PHE A 30 -15.67 -2.27 0.73
C PHE A 30 -15.67 -0.83 1.26
N ILE A 31 -15.48 0.16 0.39
CA ILE A 31 -15.50 1.57 0.72
C ILE A 31 -16.81 1.97 1.42
N GLU A 32 -17.96 1.54 0.88
CA GLU A 32 -19.28 1.80 1.45
C GLU A 32 -19.44 1.14 2.83
N GLN A 33 -19.03 -0.12 2.96
CA GLN A 33 -19.13 -0.87 4.22
C GLN A 33 -18.33 -0.22 5.36
N TRP A 34 -17.16 0.35 5.05
CA TRP A 34 -16.27 0.96 6.04
C TRP A 34 -16.51 2.46 6.22
N GLY A 35 -17.45 3.06 5.46
CA GLY A 35 -17.81 4.47 5.59
C GLY A 35 -16.69 5.44 5.25
N VAL A 36 -15.83 5.08 4.29
CA VAL A 36 -14.73 5.94 3.84
C VAL A 36 -15.31 7.17 3.13
N ASP A 37 -14.77 8.36 3.42
CA ASP A 37 -15.21 9.59 2.76
C ASP A 37 -14.84 9.54 1.27
N PRO A 38 -15.76 9.88 0.34
CA PRO A 38 -15.46 10.06 -1.09
C PRO A 38 -14.23 10.91 -1.39
N ALA A 39 -13.93 11.92 -0.55
CA ALA A 39 -12.75 12.76 -0.69
C ALA A 39 -11.43 11.99 -0.48
N ASP A 40 -11.46 10.80 0.12
CA ASP A 40 -10.30 9.97 0.42
C ASP A 40 -10.16 8.74 -0.50
N TYR A 41 -11.07 8.54 -1.47
CA TYR A 41 -11.02 7.37 -2.36
C TYR A 41 -9.71 7.27 -3.15
N TRP A 42 -9.15 8.41 -3.55
CA TRP A 42 -7.86 8.47 -4.24
C TRP A 42 -6.71 7.83 -3.44
N ARG A 43 -6.81 7.75 -2.10
CA ARG A 43 -5.81 7.09 -1.25
C ARG A 43 -5.81 5.57 -1.41
N LEU A 44 -6.90 5.00 -1.91
CA LEU A 44 -7.02 3.57 -2.19
C LEU A 44 -6.59 3.25 -3.63
N ASP A 45 -6.77 4.18 -4.56
CA ASP A 45 -6.55 3.96 -5.99
C ASP A 45 -5.06 3.87 -6.37
N GLU A 46 -4.19 4.56 -5.64
CA GLU A 46 -2.77 4.64 -5.97
C GLU A 46 -1.91 3.82 -4.99
N PRO A 47 -0.95 3.02 -5.47
CA PRO A 47 0.06 2.41 -4.61
C PRO A 47 0.86 3.48 -3.86
N LEU A 48 1.24 3.15 -2.63
CA LEU A 48 2.03 4.04 -1.80
C LEU A 48 3.24 3.30 -1.24
N THR A 49 4.38 3.97 -1.21
CA THR A 49 5.53 3.54 -0.43
C THR A 49 5.92 4.65 0.53
N SER A 50 6.20 4.30 1.78
CA SER A 50 6.64 5.27 2.79
C SER A 50 7.96 4.86 3.44
N ALA A 51 8.79 5.83 3.78
CA ALA A 51 10.00 5.65 4.58
C ALA A 51 9.89 6.50 5.86
N THR A 52 10.33 5.96 6.99
CA THR A 52 10.34 6.70 8.27
C THR A 52 11.58 6.37 9.09
N ASP A 53 12.08 7.37 9.82
CA ASP A 53 13.13 7.20 10.83
C ASP A 53 12.60 7.29 12.27
N GLY A 54 11.27 7.33 12.43
CA GLY A 54 10.57 7.45 13.71
C GLY A 54 10.15 8.88 14.07
N SER A 55 10.83 9.92 13.57
CA SER A 55 10.46 11.32 13.80
C SER A 55 9.88 11.96 12.52
N LEU A 56 10.40 11.59 11.35
CA LEU A 56 9.87 12.01 10.07
C LEU A 56 9.34 10.82 9.27
N LYS A 57 8.35 11.07 8.41
CA LYS A 57 7.87 10.10 7.41
C LYS A 57 7.74 10.76 6.05
N LEU A 58 8.32 10.13 5.05
CA LEU A 58 8.15 10.50 3.64
C LEU A 58 7.25 9.47 2.98
N GLU A 59 6.16 9.92 2.37
CA GLU A 59 5.26 9.12 1.57
C GLU A 59 5.43 9.46 0.10
N ARG A 60 5.55 8.43 -0.76
CA ARG A 60 5.52 8.57 -2.21
C ARG A 60 4.33 7.81 -2.77
N ARG A 61 3.49 8.54 -3.51
CA ARG A 61 2.29 8.02 -4.16
C ARG A 61 2.22 8.58 -5.58
N GLY A 62 2.42 7.70 -6.56
CA GLY A 62 2.61 8.13 -7.95
C GLY A 62 3.72 9.19 -8.08
N PRO A 63 3.45 10.36 -8.69
CA PRO A 63 4.43 11.44 -8.83
C PRO A 63 4.52 12.36 -7.61
N ARG A 64 3.71 12.14 -6.57
CA ARG A 64 3.62 13.03 -5.41
C ARG A 64 4.45 12.48 -4.25
N GLU A 65 5.12 13.39 -3.55
CA GLU A 65 5.77 13.12 -2.28
C GLU A 65 5.18 14.04 -1.19
N LEU A 66 4.94 13.48 -0.01
CA LEU A 66 4.53 14.23 1.18
C LEU A 66 5.45 13.85 2.35
N LEU A 67 5.93 14.86 3.07
CA LEU A 67 6.73 14.73 4.28
C LEU A 67 5.87 15.07 5.50
N PHE A 68 5.97 14.25 6.54
CA PHE A 68 5.25 14.42 7.80
C PHE A 68 6.25 14.50 8.94
N ASP A 69 5.97 15.38 9.89
CA ASP A 69 6.64 15.44 11.19
C ASP A 69 5.78 14.68 12.20
N LEU A 70 6.22 13.49 12.60
CA LEU A 70 5.44 12.59 13.45
C LEU A 70 5.43 13.03 14.91
N GLU A 71 6.35 13.92 15.32
CA GLU A 71 6.36 14.47 16.67
C GLU A 71 5.29 15.56 16.81
N ALA A 72 5.15 16.41 15.78
CA ALA A 72 4.14 17.47 15.75
C ALA A 72 2.76 17.00 15.23
N ASP A 73 2.75 16.00 14.34
CA ASP A 73 1.57 15.50 13.62
C ASP A 73 1.55 13.96 13.60
N PRO A 74 1.33 13.29 14.75
CA PRO A 74 1.41 11.83 14.88
C PRO A 74 0.31 11.09 14.09
N PHE A 75 -0.70 11.80 13.61
CA PHE A 75 -1.79 11.26 12.80
C PHE A 75 -1.66 11.59 11.30
N GLU A 76 -0.55 12.22 10.89
CA GLU A 76 -0.24 12.46 9.48
C GLU A 76 -1.34 13.26 8.74
N LEU A 77 -1.93 14.23 9.43
CA LEU A 77 -3.02 15.06 8.91
C LEU A 77 -2.52 16.24 8.06
N HIS A 78 -1.26 16.64 8.24
CA HIS A 78 -0.68 17.88 7.71
C HIS A 78 0.61 17.62 6.93
N GLY A 79 0.50 16.81 5.88
CA GLY A 79 1.62 16.56 4.96
C GLY A 79 2.09 17.81 4.25
N ARG A 80 3.40 18.00 4.16
CA ARG A 80 4.04 19.11 3.43
C ARG A 80 4.87 18.58 2.27
N GLU A 81 5.19 19.45 1.32
CA GLU A 81 6.19 19.12 0.31
C GLU A 81 7.54 18.83 0.99
N PRO A 82 8.26 17.78 0.57
CA PRO A 82 9.55 17.47 1.16
C PRO A 82 10.55 18.57 0.83
N ASP A 83 11.28 18.99 1.86
CA ASP A 83 12.39 19.92 1.70
C ASP A 83 13.67 19.20 1.28
N GLY A 84 14.73 19.97 0.98
CA GLY A 84 16.06 19.45 0.70
C GLY A 84 16.89 19.16 1.96
N SER A 85 16.24 18.95 3.11
CA SER A 85 16.97 18.67 4.35
C SER A 85 17.68 17.30 4.25
N PRO A 86 18.83 17.12 4.91
CA PRO A 86 19.52 15.82 4.91
C PRO A 86 18.64 14.67 5.41
N ALA A 87 17.70 14.94 6.32
CA ALA A 87 16.77 13.95 6.81
C ALA A 87 15.75 13.53 5.73
N ALA A 88 15.13 14.50 5.04
CA ALA A 88 14.22 14.22 3.93
C ALA A 88 14.93 13.48 2.77
N GLU A 89 16.14 13.89 2.42
CA GLU A 89 16.93 13.20 1.37
C GLU A 89 17.29 11.76 1.75
N ARG A 90 17.58 11.50 3.03
CA ARG A 90 17.83 10.14 3.53
C ARG A 90 16.60 9.26 3.40
N LEU A 91 15.41 9.78 3.69
CA LEU A 91 14.16 9.04 3.50
C LEU A 91 13.90 8.81 2.00
N ARG A 92 14.16 9.81 1.15
CA ARG A 92 14.03 9.67 -0.31
C ARG A 92 14.99 8.63 -0.87
N GLU A 93 16.22 8.56 -0.36
CA GLU A 93 17.19 7.51 -0.71
C GLU A 93 16.64 6.12 -0.41
N ALA A 94 16.02 5.94 0.75
CA ALA A 94 15.41 4.67 1.13
C ALA A 94 14.27 4.23 0.20
N LEU A 95 13.62 5.18 -0.49
CA LEU A 95 12.57 4.92 -1.47
C LEU A 95 13.09 4.73 -2.90
N ARG A 96 14.38 4.93 -3.18
CA ARG A 96 14.94 4.81 -4.55
C ARG A 96 14.98 3.38 -5.08
N PRO A 97 15.32 2.33 -4.29
CA PRO A 97 15.44 0.99 -4.84
C PRO A 97 14.16 0.49 -5.51
N PRO A 98 14.23 -0.17 -6.69
CA PRO A 98 13.04 -0.73 -7.33
C PRO A 98 12.30 -1.74 -6.45
N SER A 99 13.04 -2.49 -5.62
CA SER A 99 12.51 -3.50 -4.70
C SER A 99 11.60 -2.96 -3.59
N VAL A 100 11.61 -1.65 -3.35
CA VAL A 100 10.73 -1.00 -2.36
C VAL A 100 9.58 -0.24 -3.01
N THR A 101 9.49 -0.21 -4.35
CA THR A 101 8.42 0.51 -5.03
C THR A 101 7.17 -0.34 -5.06
N ALA A 102 6.09 0.13 -4.41
CA ALA A 102 4.79 -0.52 -4.48
C ALA A 102 4.28 -0.55 -5.92
N GLN A 103 3.67 -1.67 -6.32
CA GLN A 103 3.16 -1.85 -7.66
C GLN A 103 1.66 -1.62 -7.66
N ALA A 104 1.15 -1.04 -8.74
CA ALA A 104 -0.28 -1.08 -8.98
C ALA A 104 -0.68 -2.53 -9.14
N ALA A 105 -1.77 -2.94 -8.48
CA ALA A 105 -2.46 -4.15 -8.87
C ALA A 105 -2.79 -3.97 -10.36
N THR A 106 -2.08 -4.72 -11.20
CA THR A 106 -2.54 -4.89 -12.57
C THR A 106 -3.87 -5.61 -12.47
N ASP A 107 -4.83 -5.28 -13.34
CA ASP A 107 -6.00 -6.12 -13.64
C ASP A 107 -5.51 -7.44 -14.29
N ALA A 108 -4.62 -8.17 -13.62
CA ALA A 108 -4.54 -9.60 -13.73
C ALA A 108 -5.86 -10.09 -13.15
N ALA A 109 -6.91 -10.00 -13.99
CA ALA A 109 -8.17 -10.66 -13.78
C ALA A 109 -7.81 -12.05 -13.27
N ALA A 110 -8.28 -12.39 -12.08
CA ALA A 110 -8.39 -13.79 -11.71
C ALA A 110 -9.01 -14.45 -12.94
N GLY A 111 -8.26 -15.36 -13.58
CA GLY A 111 -8.77 -16.08 -14.73
C GLY A 111 -10.16 -16.63 -14.36
N PRO A 112 -11.07 -16.79 -15.34
CA PRO A 112 -12.38 -17.35 -15.06
C PRO A 112 -12.18 -18.60 -14.20
N VAL A 113 -12.73 -18.58 -12.98
CA VAL A 113 -12.62 -19.71 -12.06
C VAL A 113 -13.27 -20.89 -12.75
N ASP A 114 -12.49 -21.95 -12.97
CA ASP A 114 -13.00 -23.13 -13.64
C ASP A 114 -14.08 -23.77 -12.76
N PRO A 115 -15.33 -23.92 -13.24
CA PRO A 115 -16.36 -24.60 -12.47
C PRO A 115 -15.98 -26.03 -12.06
N GLU A 116 -15.06 -26.68 -12.79
CA GLU A 116 -14.50 -27.99 -12.41
C GLU A 116 -13.63 -27.88 -11.14
N GLU A 117 -12.77 -26.87 -11.06
CA GLU A 117 -11.91 -26.59 -9.91
C GLU A 117 -12.74 -26.24 -8.65
N VAL A 118 -13.86 -25.53 -8.81
CA VAL A 118 -14.81 -25.27 -7.72
C VAL A 118 -15.44 -26.58 -7.21
N GLY A 119 -15.84 -27.47 -8.13
CA GLY A 119 -16.44 -28.76 -7.79
C GLY A 119 -15.48 -29.67 -7.02
N GLU A 120 -14.21 -29.69 -7.41
CA GLU A 120 -13.16 -30.44 -6.71
C GLU A 120 -12.92 -29.90 -5.30
N LEU A 121 -12.87 -28.57 -5.15
CA LEU A 121 -12.69 -27.92 -3.86
C LEU A 121 -13.86 -28.25 -2.90
N GLU A 122 -15.10 -28.17 -3.39
CA GLU A 122 -16.29 -28.53 -2.61
C GLU A 122 -16.29 -30.00 -2.18
N ALA A 123 -15.88 -30.91 -3.07
CA ALA A 123 -15.77 -32.33 -2.74
C ALA A 123 -14.71 -32.57 -1.66
N GLN A 124 -13.58 -31.85 -1.72
CA GLN A 124 -12.51 -31.94 -0.73
C GLN A 124 -12.94 -31.37 0.63
N MET A 125 -13.68 -30.25 0.64
CA MET A 125 -14.23 -29.67 1.88
C MET A 125 -15.25 -30.59 2.56
N LYS A 126 -16.11 -31.27 1.78
CA LYS A 126 -17.03 -32.30 2.30
C LYS A 126 -16.30 -33.49 2.90
N LEU A 127 -15.22 -33.96 2.24
CA LEU A 127 -14.41 -35.07 2.75
C LEU A 127 -13.74 -34.73 4.10
N LEU A 128 -13.32 -33.48 4.25
CA LEU A 128 -12.69 -32.97 5.47
C LEU A 128 -13.69 -32.54 6.55
N GLY A 129 -15.00 -32.62 6.28
CA GLY A 129 -16.07 -32.31 7.24
C GLY A 129 -16.28 -30.83 7.53
N TYR A 130 -15.84 -29.94 6.62
CA TYR A 130 -16.03 -28.49 6.76
C TYR A 130 -17.39 -27.99 6.22
N LEU A 131 -18.12 -28.85 5.50
CA LEU A 131 -19.47 -28.65 4.98
C LEU A 131 -20.35 -29.81 5.42
#